data_AF-A0A1L8UQ80-F1
#
_entry.id   AF-A0A1L8UQ80-F1
#
_cell.length_a   1.000
_cell.length_b   1.000
_cell.length_c   1.000
_cell.angle_alpha   90.00
_cell.angle_beta   90.00
_cell.angle_gamma   90.00
#
_symmetry.space_group_name_H-M   'P 1'
#
loop_
_entity.id
_entity.type
_entity.pdbx_description
1 polymer ?
#
loop_
_entity_poly.entity_id
_entity_poly.type
_entity_poly.pdbx_seq_one_letter_code
_entity_poly.pdbx_strand_id
1 'polypeptide(L)'
;MESAIMTIFEQIMTFLNGDDLKNVLGMDLRSYIYDAYSLVERLQQHVVGPLALSILAIFILLEFQKISTKVEGAGGAPMLGFEMIIKALIKFVICYIVILRIQNILDGMVIIAGNLTTRILTIGNASAVRDTADAVRQAVSQLSWWSQLVVLLVMCILFLASLVVRVLVQVTIYLRFLEMYIFCAMAPIPMSALPSQEFSVMSKGFFKNFAALGLQGTFIALVLVIYPTIFHRIMEEVGSGIFGIILGLTVYMIALLLSVNKTKGWAKTLMSAS
;
A
#
# COMPACT_ATOMS: atom_id res chain seq x y z
N MET A 1 -3.02 41.47 5.77
CA MET A 1 -1.88 40.60 5.38
C MET A 1 -1.83 39.34 6.23
N GLU A 2 -1.94 39.45 7.56
CA GLU A 2 -2.06 38.29 8.47
C GLU A 2 -3.15 37.28 8.03
N SER A 3 -4.35 37.75 7.70
CA SER A 3 -5.43 36.88 7.20
C SER A 3 -5.06 36.14 5.92
N ALA A 4 -4.30 36.75 5.01
CA ALA A 4 -3.88 36.11 3.76
C ALA A 4 -2.81 35.04 4.00
N ILE A 5 -1.89 35.28 4.94
CA ILE A 5 -0.88 34.29 5.36
C ILE A 5 -1.56 33.08 6.01
N MET A 6 -2.56 33.33 6.86
CA MET A 6 -3.34 32.26 7.50
C MET A 6 -4.15 31.45 6.49
N THR A 7 -4.80 32.08 5.50
CA THR A 7 -5.50 31.35 4.44
C THR A 7 -4.55 30.47 3.62
N ILE A 8 -3.34 30.96 3.29
CA ILE A 8 -2.35 30.15 2.57
C ILE A 8 -1.89 28.99 3.45
N PHE A 9 -1.59 29.22 4.73
CA PHE A 9 -1.17 28.17 5.66
C PHE A 9 -2.23 27.07 5.83
N GLU A 10 -3.48 27.45 6.03
CA GLU A 10 -4.60 26.51 6.09
C GLU A 10 -4.72 25.69 4.80
N GLN A 11 -4.57 26.34 3.65
CA GLN A 11 -4.62 25.68 2.35
C GLN A 11 -3.45 24.70 2.15
N ILE A 12 -2.25 25.03 2.60
CA ILE A 12 -1.09 24.12 2.65
C ILE A 12 -1.43 22.89 3.50
N MET A 13 -1.96 23.11 4.71
CA MET A 13 -2.30 22.03 5.63
C MET A 13 -3.41 21.13 5.09
N THR A 14 -4.45 21.69 4.47
CA THR A 14 -5.50 20.90 3.80
C THR A 14 -4.92 20.07 2.65
N PHE A 15 -4.03 20.66 1.84
CA PHE A 15 -3.40 19.94 0.74
C PHE A 15 -2.45 18.83 1.18
N LEU A 16 -1.71 19.04 2.27
CA LEU A 16 -0.80 18.04 2.85
C LEU A 16 -1.55 16.95 3.61
N ASN A 17 -2.62 17.31 4.33
CA ASN A 17 -3.48 16.33 5.02
C ASN A 17 -4.25 15.46 4.02
N GLY A 18 -4.54 15.97 2.82
CA GLY A 18 -4.95 15.15 1.68
C GLY A 18 -6.19 14.30 1.97
N ASP A 19 -7.24 14.89 2.54
CA ASP A 19 -8.45 14.16 2.95
C ASP A 19 -9.11 13.41 1.77
N ASP A 20 -9.01 13.95 0.56
CA ASP A 20 -9.41 13.25 -0.68
C ASP A 20 -8.59 11.96 -0.90
N LEU A 21 -7.27 12.01 -0.67
CA LEU A 21 -6.37 10.88 -0.85
C LEU A 21 -6.58 9.82 0.23
N LYS A 22 -6.90 10.24 1.46
CA LYS A 22 -7.26 9.33 2.56
C LYS A 22 -8.47 8.47 2.21
N ASN A 23 -9.49 9.07 1.62
CA ASN A 23 -10.69 8.35 1.19
C ASN A 23 -10.40 7.34 0.07
N VAL A 24 -9.50 7.69 -0.85
CA VAL A 24 -9.06 6.80 -1.94
C VAL A 24 -8.26 5.60 -1.43
N LEU A 25 -7.46 5.74 -0.37
CA LEU A 25 -6.60 4.67 0.16
C LEU A 25 -7.37 3.46 0.70
N GLY A 26 -8.61 3.68 1.18
CA GLY A 26 -9.49 2.64 1.71
C GLY A 26 -10.39 1.97 0.67
N MET A 27 -10.36 2.43 -0.59
CA MET A 27 -11.20 1.88 -1.66
C MET A 27 -10.67 0.53 -2.18
N ASP A 28 -11.61 -0.31 -2.60
CA ASP A 28 -11.31 -1.55 -3.30
C ASP A 28 -10.87 -1.30 -4.75
N LEU A 29 -10.16 -2.26 -5.35
CA LEU A 29 -9.69 -2.14 -6.75
C LEU A 29 -10.85 -1.91 -7.73
N ARG A 30 -12.01 -2.52 -7.48
CA ARG A 30 -13.19 -2.39 -8.35
C ARG A 30 -13.82 -1.01 -8.27
N SER A 31 -13.89 -0.43 -7.07
CA SER A 31 -14.50 0.88 -6.85
C SER A 31 -13.56 2.03 -7.24
N TYR A 32 -12.26 1.76 -7.31
CA TYR A 32 -11.28 2.74 -7.74
C TYR A 32 -11.33 3.03 -9.25
N ILE A 33 -11.06 2.03 -10.10
CA ILE A 33 -11.20 2.14 -11.56
C ILE A 33 -11.79 0.82 -12.10
N TYR A 34 -13.07 0.86 -12.44
CA TYR A 34 -13.79 -0.32 -12.94
C TYR A 34 -13.23 -0.83 -14.27
N ASP A 35 -12.89 0.07 -15.20
CA ASP A 35 -12.41 -0.32 -16.53
C ASP A 35 -11.08 -1.09 -16.45
N ALA A 36 -10.14 -0.62 -15.63
CA ALA A 36 -8.86 -1.28 -15.38
C ALA A 36 -9.07 -2.66 -14.73
N TYR A 37 -9.95 -2.75 -13.73
CA TYR A 37 -10.29 -4.02 -13.09
C TYR A 37 -10.88 -5.03 -14.08
N SER A 38 -11.84 -4.61 -14.91
CA SER A 38 -12.47 -5.48 -15.91
C SER A 38 -11.47 -5.98 -16.95
N LEU A 39 -10.50 -5.15 -17.34
CA LEU A 39 -9.43 -5.54 -18.25
C LEU A 39 -8.51 -6.59 -17.60
N VAL A 40 -8.12 -6.37 -16.35
CA VAL A 40 -7.30 -7.32 -15.58
C VAL A 40 -8.00 -8.67 -15.44
N GLU A 41 -9.29 -8.67 -15.12
CA GLU A 41 -10.07 -9.91 -14.99
C GLU A 41 -10.13 -10.67 -16.33
N ARG A 42 -10.37 -9.96 -17.44
CA ARG A 42 -10.37 -10.56 -18.78
C ARG A 42 -9.01 -11.11 -19.17
N LEU A 43 -7.93 -10.35 -18.96
CA LEU A 43 -6.56 -10.81 -19.24
C LEU A 43 -6.21 -12.04 -18.41
N GLN A 44 -6.62 -12.05 -17.15
CA GLN A 44 -6.40 -13.18 -16.28
C GLN A 44 -7.16 -14.41 -16.78
N GLN A 45 -8.44 -14.29 -17.14
CA GLN A 45 -9.25 -15.44 -17.56
C GLN A 45 -8.85 -15.98 -18.94
N HIS A 46 -8.48 -15.11 -19.87
CA HIS A 46 -8.25 -15.50 -21.27
C HIS A 46 -6.79 -15.76 -21.63
N VAL A 47 -5.83 -15.12 -20.95
CA VAL A 47 -4.40 -15.21 -21.30
C VAL A 47 -3.62 -15.96 -20.23
N VAL A 48 -3.68 -15.46 -18.98
CA VAL A 48 -2.81 -15.96 -17.90
C VAL A 48 -3.33 -17.26 -17.29
N GLY A 49 -4.65 -17.41 -17.19
CA GLY A 49 -5.32 -18.59 -16.64
C GLY A 49 -4.97 -19.87 -17.42
N PRO A 50 -5.18 -19.93 -18.75
CA PRO A 50 -4.80 -21.09 -19.55
C PRO A 50 -3.30 -21.42 -19.45
N LEU A 51 -2.44 -20.40 -19.47
CA LEU A 51 -1.00 -20.59 -19.30
C LEU A 51 -0.66 -21.21 -17.93
N ALA A 52 -1.28 -20.71 -16.86
CA ALA A 52 -1.10 -21.26 -15.51
C ALA A 52 -1.60 -22.71 -15.41
N LEU A 53 -2.68 -23.08 -16.10
CA LEU A 53 -3.16 -24.46 -16.16
C LEU A 53 -2.17 -25.38 -16.87
N SER A 54 -1.50 -24.92 -17.94
CA SER A 54 -0.42 -25.68 -18.57
C SER A 54 0.76 -25.90 -17.63
N ILE A 55 1.16 -24.86 -16.88
CA ILE A 55 2.23 -24.97 -15.88
C ILE A 55 1.81 -25.91 -14.73
N LEU A 56 0.55 -25.85 -14.30
CA LEU A 56 0.00 -26.72 -13.26
C LEU A 56 0.12 -28.20 -13.66
N ALA A 57 -0.15 -28.53 -14.92
CA ALA A 57 0.01 -29.89 -15.44
C ALA A 57 1.46 -30.39 -15.31
N ILE A 58 2.45 -29.53 -15.59
CA ILE A 58 3.87 -29.86 -15.42
C ILE A 58 4.20 -30.13 -13.95
N PHE A 59 3.74 -29.28 -13.02
CA PHE A 59 4.00 -29.47 -11.60
C PHE A 59 3.42 -30.76 -11.03
N ILE A 60 2.31 -31.24 -11.59
CA ILE A 60 1.71 -32.51 -11.20
C ILE A 60 2.50 -33.71 -11.70
N LEU A 61 3.01 -33.64 -12.93
CA LEU A 61 3.91 -34.68 -13.44
C LEU A 61 5.14 -34.81 -12.54
N LEU A 62 5.70 -33.68 -12.10
CA LEU A 62 6.83 -33.67 -11.15
C LEU A 62 6.45 -34.23 -9.77
N GLU A 63 5.26 -33.91 -9.24
CA GLU A 63 4.80 -34.45 -7.95
C GLU A 63 4.55 -35.97 -8.04
N PHE A 64 3.99 -36.46 -9.15
CA PHE A 64 3.82 -37.90 -9.39
C PHE A 64 5.13 -38.64 -9.51
N GLN A 65 6.12 -38.08 -10.21
CA GLN A 65 7.46 -38.66 -10.28
C GLN A 65 8.07 -38.83 -8.88
N LYS A 66 7.95 -37.80 -8.02
CA LYS A 66 8.45 -37.86 -6.63
C LYS A 66 7.74 -38.91 -5.80
N ILE A 67 6.42 -39.03 -5.97
CA ILE A 67 5.64 -40.07 -5.30
C ILE A 67 6.12 -41.45 -5.76
N SER A 68 6.37 -41.66 -7.06
CA SER A 68 6.88 -42.93 -7.60
C SER A 68 8.21 -43.32 -6.94
N THR A 69 9.19 -42.42 -6.94
CA THR A 69 10.52 -42.67 -6.33
C THR A 69 10.40 -42.93 -4.82
N LYS A 70 9.47 -42.26 -4.13
CA LYS A 70 9.25 -42.46 -2.70
C LYS A 70 8.62 -43.82 -2.38
N VAL A 71 7.73 -44.32 -3.22
CA VAL A 71 7.09 -45.63 -3.06
C VAL A 71 8.09 -46.76 -3.36
N GLU A 72 8.92 -46.58 -4.40
CA GLU A 72 10.02 -47.51 -4.72
C GLU A 72 11.05 -47.58 -3.58
N GLY A 73 11.45 -46.44 -3.02
CA GLY A 73 12.40 -46.37 -1.91
C GLY A 73 11.87 -46.91 -0.56
N ALA A 74 10.56 -47.01 -0.39
CA ALA A 74 9.91 -47.55 0.82
C ALA A 74 9.67 -49.07 0.78
N GLY A 75 10.28 -49.78 -0.18
CA GLY A 75 10.12 -51.24 -0.31
C GLY A 75 8.79 -51.67 -0.94
N GLY A 76 8.10 -50.77 -1.68
CA GLY A 76 6.96 -51.15 -2.51
C GLY A 76 5.64 -51.39 -1.76
N ALA A 77 5.45 -50.86 -0.55
CA ALA A 77 4.19 -50.94 0.18
C ALA A 77 3.02 -50.33 -0.66
N PRO A 78 2.12 -51.14 -1.25
CA PRO A 78 1.18 -50.68 -2.28
C PRO A 78 0.14 -49.69 -1.73
N MET A 79 -0.25 -49.87 -0.45
CA MET A 79 -1.19 -48.96 0.23
C MET A 79 -0.65 -47.54 0.35
N LEU A 80 0.66 -47.37 0.61
CA LEU A 80 1.27 -46.04 0.75
C LEU A 80 1.29 -45.28 -0.58
N GLY A 81 1.53 -45.98 -1.69
CA GLY A 81 1.53 -45.36 -3.02
C GLY A 81 0.15 -44.90 -3.46
N PHE A 82 -0.88 -45.73 -3.26
CA PHE A 82 -2.25 -45.38 -3.60
C PHE A 82 -2.76 -44.15 -2.82
N GLU A 83 -2.51 -44.11 -1.51
CA GLU A 83 -2.90 -42.98 -0.67
C GLU A 83 -2.21 -41.67 -1.09
N MET A 84 -0.91 -41.73 -1.41
CA MET A 84 -0.15 -40.55 -1.85
C MET A 84 -0.64 -40.00 -3.20
N ILE A 85 -0.99 -40.88 -4.15
CA ILE A 85 -1.53 -40.49 -5.45
C ILE A 85 -2.90 -39.82 -5.30
N ILE A 86 -3.80 -40.37 -4.47
CA ILE A 86 -5.10 -39.75 -4.20
C ILE A 86 -4.93 -38.37 -3.56
N LYS A 87 -4.04 -38.24 -2.57
CA LYS A 87 -3.74 -36.94 -1.94
C LYS A 87 -3.23 -35.91 -2.96
N ALA A 88 -2.38 -36.32 -3.90
CA ALA A 88 -1.89 -35.46 -4.97
C ALA A 88 -3.00 -35.02 -5.94
N LEU A 89 -3.91 -35.93 -6.32
CA LEU A 89 -5.08 -35.60 -7.16
C LEU A 89 -6.03 -34.62 -6.49
N ILE A 90 -6.34 -34.81 -5.20
CA ILE A 90 -7.17 -33.87 -4.44
C ILE A 90 -6.52 -32.48 -4.44
N LYS A 91 -5.20 -32.43 -4.19
CA LYS A 91 -4.42 -31.18 -4.20
C LYS A 91 -4.49 -30.47 -5.55
N PHE A 92 -4.44 -31.22 -6.65
CA PHE A 92 -4.60 -30.69 -7.99
C PHE A 92 -5.97 -30.06 -8.20
N VAL A 93 -7.05 -30.78 -7.89
CA VAL A 93 -8.41 -30.27 -8.06
C VAL A 93 -8.61 -28.96 -7.28
N ILE A 94 -8.07 -28.90 -6.05
CA ILE A 94 -8.10 -27.67 -5.25
C ILE A 94 -7.31 -26.54 -5.96
N CYS A 95 -6.09 -26.79 -6.42
CA CYS A 95 -5.29 -25.77 -7.10
C CYS A 95 -5.92 -25.30 -8.42
N TYR A 96 -6.55 -26.20 -9.16
CA TYR A 96 -7.32 -25.87 -10.36
C TYR A 96 -8.46 -24.88 -10.03
N ILE A 97 -9.26 -25.18 -9.00
CA ILE A 97 -10.34 -24.30 -8.55
C ILE A 97 -9.78 -22.95 -8.08
N VAL A 98 -8.66 -22.96 -7.33
CA VAL A 98 -8.00 -21.74 -6.85
C VAL A 98 -7.55 -20.87 -8.02
N ILE A 99 -6.95 -21.43 -9.08
CA ILE A 99 -6.55 -20.67 -10.28
C ILE A 99 -7.76 -20.00 -10.94
N LEU A 100 -8.89 -20.72 -11.06
CA LEU A 100 -10.11 -20.18 -11.67
C LEU A 100 -10.81 -19.11 -10.83
N ARG A 101 -10.56 -19.07 -9.52
CA ARG A 101 -11.23 -18.18 -8.55
C ARG A 101 -10.25 -17.28 -7.80
N ILE A 102 -9.01 -17.14 -8.27
CA ILE A 102 -7.97 -16.41 -7.55
C ILE A 102 -8.34 -14.94 -7.33
N GLN A 103 -9.07 -14.30 -8.25
CA GLN A 103 -9.47 -12.91 -8.05
C GLN A 103 -10.34 -12.70 -6.82
N ASN A 104 -11.27 -13.62 -6.53
CA ASN A 104 -12.10 -13.52 -5.34
C ASN A 104 -11.26 -13.55 -4.05
N ILE A 105 -10.17 -14.30 -4.05
CA ILE A 105 -9.25 -14.38 -2.91
C ILE A 105 -8.49 -13.05 -2.77
N LEU A 106 -7.98 -12.52 -3.87
CA LEU A 106 -7.22 -11.26 -3.89
C LEU A 106 -8.10 -10.06 -3.51
N ASP A 107 -9.32 -9.99 -4.03
CA ASP A 107 -10.31 -8.98 -3.67
C ASP A 107 -10.61 -9.04 -2.16
N GLY A 108 -10.78 -10.24 -1.60
CA GLY A 108 -10.95 -10.43 -0.16
C GLY A 108 -9.78 -9.87 0.66
N MET A 109 -8.54 -10.09 0.22
CA MET A 109 -7.35 -9.54 0.89
C MET A 109 -7.32 -8.01 0.84
N VAL A 110 -7.69 -7.43 -0.31
CA VAL A 110 -7.76 -5.97 -0.48
C VAL A 110 -8.82 -5.37 0.43
N ILE A 111 -10.02 -5.96 0.49
CA ILE A 111 -11.11 -5.50 1.36
C ILE A 111 -10.67 -5.49 2.83
N ILE A 112 -9.96 -6.53 3.28
CA ILE A 112 -9.45 -6.61 4.66
C ILE A 112 -8.45 -5.46 4.92
N ALA A 113 -7.52 -5.22 4.00
CA ALA A 113 -6.56 -4.12 4.11
C ALA A 113 -7.22 -2.73 4.01
N GLY A 114 -8.23 -2.58 3.16
CA GLY A 114 -9.02 -1.36 2.99
C GLY A 114 -9.82 -1.02 4.26
N ASN A 115 -10.44 -2.02 4.88
CA ASN A 115 -11.14 -1.88 6.16
C ASN A 115 -10.19 -1.45 7.30
N LEU A 116 -8.99 -2.03 7.36
CA LEU A 116 -7.97 -1.62 8.33
C LEU A 116 -7.57 -0.16 8.12
N THR A 117 -7.34 0.23 6.87
CA THR A 117 -6.99 1.60 6.48
C THR A 117 -8.07 2.59 6.89
N THR A 118 -9.34 2.26 6.59
CA THR A 118 -10.50 3.08 6.96
C THR A 118 -10.61 3.27 8.47
N ARG A 119 -10.41 2.20 9.26
CA ARG A 119 -10.42 2.29 10.73
C ARG A 119 -9.32 3.21 11.27
N ILE A 120 -8.11 3.13 10.72
CA ILE A 120 -7.00 4.02 11.12
C ILE A 120 -7.37 5.49 10.84
N LEU A 121 -7.94 5.76 9.66
CA LEU A 121 -8.36 7.10 9.29
C LEU A 121 -9.47 7.64 10.21
N THR A 122 -10.44 6.81 10.59
CA THR A 122 -11.51 7.22 11.52
C THR A 122 -10.99 7.59 12.91
N ILE A 123 -10.00 6.86 13.43
CA ILE A 123 -9.39 7.13 14.74
C ILE A 123 -8.46 8.34 14.65
N GLY A 124 -7.72 8.43 13.56
CA GLY A 124 -6.73 9.47 13.31
C GLY A 124 -7.29 10.88 13.09
N ASN A 125 -8.58 10.99 12.78
CA ASN A 125 -9.25 12.29 12.62
C ASN A 125 -9.52 13.03 13.94
N ALA A 126 -9.00 12.51 15.06
CA ALA A 126 -8.98 13.21 16.36
C ALA A 126 -7.95 14.37 16.37
N SER A 127 -8.27 15.41 15.60
CA SER A 127 -7.97 16.83 15.81
C SER A 127 -6.67 17.18 16.59
N ALA A 128 -5.51 17.14 15.91
CA ALA A 128 -4.26 17.77 16.40
C ALA A 128 -3.85 19.02 15.60
N VAL A 129 -4.69 19.50 14.66
CA VAL A 129 -4.34 20.59 13.72
C VAL A 129 -4.73 21.99 14.22
N ARG A 130 -5.59 22.09 15.25
CA ARG A 130 -6.08 23.39 15.74
C ARG A 130 -5.00 24.23 16.43
N ASP A 131 -4.13 23.64 17.25
CA ASP A 131 -3.12 24.42 18.00
C ASP A 131 -1.99 24.97 17.10
N THR A 132 -1.68 24.33 15.98
CA THR A 132 -0.61 24.78 15.09
C THR A 132 -0.99 26.02 14.27
N ALA A 133 -2.27 26.17 13.93
CA ALA A 133 -2.77 27.37 13.27
C ALA A 133 -2.71 28.60 14.19
N ASP A 134 -3.03 28.43 15.46
CA ASP A 134 -2.98 29.50 16.46
C ASP A 134 -1.53 29.95 16.75
N ALA A 135 -0.58 29.02 16.78
CA ALA A 135 0.85 29.33 16.92
C ALA A 135 1.40 30.16 15.74
N VAL A 136 1.00 29.82 14.50
CA VAL A 136 1.37 30.58 13.30
C VAL A 136 0.75 31.98 13.32
N ARG A 137 -0.52 32.08 13.73
CA ARG A 137 -1.22 33.37 13.85
C ARG A 137 -0.56 34.29 14.88
N GLN A 138 -0.16 33.76 16.02
CA GLN A 138 0.50 34.52 17.07
C GLN A 138 1.90 35.00 16.64
N ALA A 139 2.65 34.19 15.90
CA ALA A 139 3.95 34.58 15.36
C ALA A 139 3.85 35.66 14.25
N VAL A 140 2.78 35.62 13.44
CA VAL A 140 2.55 36.59 12.36
C VAL A 140 2.03 37.93 12.89
N SER A 141 1.25 37.93 13.97
CA SER A 141 0.71 39.17 14.57
C SER A 141 1.75 40.00 15.33
N GLN A 142 2.87 39.39 15.75
CA GLN A 142 3.98 40.08 16.42
C GLN A 142 4.98 40.76 15.47
N LEU A 143 4.76 40.68 14.15
CA LEU A 143 5.69 41.18 13.14
C LEU A 143 5.41 42.61 12.68
N SER A 144 6.50 43.33 12.38
CA SER A 144 6.42 44.59 11.64
C SER A 144 5.92 44.35 10.21
N TRP A 145 5.28 45.38 9.64
CA TRP A 145 4.65 45.33 8.30
C TRP A 145 5.61 44.85 7.19
N TRP A 146 6.87 45.30 7.20
CA TRP A 146 7.88 44.89 6.24
C TRP A 146 8.29 43.42 6.39
N SER A 147 8.37 42.91 7.63
CA SER A 147 8.67 41.51 7.89
C SER A 147 7.49 40.60 7.50
N GLN A 148 6.25 41.06 7.67
CA GLN A 148 5.05 40.34 7.20
C GLN A 148 5.07 40.15 5.68
N LEU A 149 5.56 41.14 4.91
CA LEU A 149 5.69 41.04 3.45
C LEU A 149 6.68 39.95 3.03
N VAL A 150 7.83 39.86 3.72
CA VAL A 150 8.85 38.83 3.46
C VAL A 150 8.32 37.44 3.81
N VAL A 151 7.62 37.30 4.95
CA VAL A 151 7.01 36.03 5.37
C VAL A 151 5.93 35.58 4.40
N LEU A 152 5.11 36.50 3.89
CA LEU A 152 4.12 36.19 2.85
C LEU A 152 4.79 35.61 1.60
N LEU A 153 5.89 36.22 1.14
CA LEU A 153 6.62 35.74 -0.03
C LEU A 153 7.20 34.33 0.19
N VAL A 154 7.79 34.07 1.37
CA VAL A 154 8.32 32.74 1.72
C VAL A 154 7.20 31.70 1.83
N MET A 155 6.06 32.05 2.45
CA MET A 155 4.89 31.16 2.55
C MET A 155 4.31 30.83 1.17
N CYS A 156 4.35 31.77 0.22
CA CYS A 156 3.98 31.50 -1.19
C CYS A 156 4.90 30.45 -1.84
N ILE A 157 6.21 30.50 -1.58
CA ILE A 157 7.16 29.50 -2.08
C ILE A 157 6.89 28.13 -1.42
N LEU A 158 6.65 28.10 -0.11
CA LEU A 158 6.30 26.88 0.61
C LEU A 158 4.97 26.28 0.13
N PHE A 159 4.01 27.12 -0.24
CA PHE A 159 2.77 26.67 -0.88
C PHE A 159 3.05 25.95 -2.20
N LEU A 160 3.88 26.52 -3.06
CA LEU A 160 4.26 25.88 -4.31
C LEU A 160 5.00 24.55 -4.07
N ALA A 161 5.89 24.49 -3.08
CA ALA A 161 6.57 23.27 -2.68
C ALA A 161 5.59 22.20 -2.16
N SER A 162 4.59 22.60 -1.37
CA SER A 162 3.56 21.69 -0.85
C SER A 162 2.71 21.08 -1.97
N LEU A 163 2.47 21.82 -3.05
CA LEU A 163 1.77 21.32 -4.23
C LEU A 163 2.58 20.21 -4.91
N VAL A 164 3.89 20.38 -5.05
CA VAL A 164 4.78 19.34 -5.60
C VAL A 164 4.75 18.09 -4.72
N VAL A 165 4.85 18.23 -3.40
CA VAL A 165 4.76 17.11 -2.45
C VAL A 165 3.42 16.38 -2.59
N ARG A 166 2.30 17.11 -2.67
CA ARG A 166 0.98 16.52 -2.86
C ARG A 166 0.90 15.69 -4.14
N VAL A 167 1.38 16.23 -5.26
CA VAL A 167 1.41 15.51 -6.54
C VAL A 167 2.23 14.22 -6.42
N LEU A 168 3.39 14.26 -5.75
CA LEU A 168 4.21 13.06 -5.56
C LEU A 168 3.53 12.00 -4.70
N VAL A 169 2.85 12.39 -3.62
CA VAL A 169 2.04 11.45 -2.81
C VAL A 169 0.93 10.82 -3.65
N GLN A 170 0.24 11.63 -4.46
CA GLN A 170 -0.82 11.15 -5.35
C GLN A 170 -0.28 10.16 -6.40
N VAL A 171 0.87 10.44 -7.02
CA VAL A 171 1.53 9.52 -7.95
C VAL A 171 1.88 8.21 -7.27
N THR A 172 2.40 8.22 -6.05
CA THR A 172 2.70 7.00 -5.29
C THR A 172 1.46 6.15 -5.05
N ILE A 173 0.31 6.77 -4.78
CA ILE A 173 -0.97 6.06 -4.61
C ILE A 173 -1.43 5.45 -5.94
N TYR A 174 -1.37 6.19 -7.05
CA TYR A 174 -1.68 5.64 -8.38
C TYR A 174 -0.79 4.44 -8.72
N LEU A 175 0.51 4.54 -8.45
CA LEU A 175 1.48 3.48 -8.75
C LEU A 175 1.17 2.22 -7.93
N ARG A 176 0.73 2.36 -6.66
CA ARG A 176 0.28 1.23 -5.84
C ARG A 176 -0.91 0.50 -6.47
N PHE A 177 -1.94 1.23 -6.91
CA PHE A 177 -3.09 0.59 -7.55
C PHE A 177 -2.70 -0.11 -8.85
N LEU A 178 -1.85 0.52 -9.67
CA LEU A 178 -1.28 -0.09 -10.86
C LEU A 178 -0.50 -1.38 -10.53
N GLU A 179 0.33 -1.38 -9.50
CA GLU A 179 1.05 -2.58 -9.03
C GLU A 179 0.08 -3.69 -8.60
N MET A 180 -0.96 -3.36 -7.83
CA MET A 180 -1.99 -4.33 -7.45
C MET A 180 -2.68 -4.94 -8.67
N TYR A 181 -3.06 -4.12 -9.66
CA TYR A 181 -3.67 -4.61 -10.91
C TYR A 181 -2.76 -5.57 -11.67
N ILE A 182 -1.46 -5.28 -11.76
CA ILE A 182 -0.47 -6.16 -12.41
C ILE A 182 -0.33 -7.48 -11.63
N PHE A 183 -0.22 -7.42 -10.31
CA PHE A 183 -0.14 -8.62 -9.48
C PHE A 183 -1.41 -9.47 -9.61
N CYS A 184 -2.58 -8.84 -9.62
CA CYS A 184 -3.86 -9.48 -9.88
C CYS A 184 -3.85 -10.20 -11.24
N ALA A 185 -3.45 -9.54 -12.32
CA ALA A 185 -3.40 -10.16 -13.65
C ALA A 185 -2.50 -11.40 -13.69
N MET A 186 -1.36 -11.35 -13.01
CA MET A 186 -0.33 -12.39 -13.03
C MET A 186 -0.54 -13.50 -11.98
N ALA A 187 -1.51 -13.35 -11.08
CA ALA A 187 -1.74 -14.23 -9.94
C ALA A 187 -1.90 -15.73 -10.28
N PRO A 188 -2.56 -16.14 -11.40
CA PRO A 188 -2.69 -17.56 -11.72
C PRO A 188 -1.35 -18.30 -11.84
N ILE A 189 -0.30 -17.63 -12.33
CA ILE A 189 1.00 -18.27 -12.58
C ILE A 189 1.62 -18.77 -11.27
N PRO A 190 1.85 -17.94 -10.22
CA PRO A 190 2.31 -18.44 -8.94
C PRO A 190 1.37 -19.48 -8.32
N MET A 191 0.05 -19.42 -8.56
CA MET A 191 -0.88 -20.41 -8.02
C MET A 191 -0.70 -21.81 -8.64
N SER A 192 -0.24 -21.90 -9.88
CA SER A 192 0.07 -23.19 -10.51
C SER A 192 1.17 -23.98 -9.79
N ALA A 193 2.05 -23.30 -9.06
CA ALA A 193 3.15 -23.90 -8.29
C ALA A 193 2.73 -24.44 -6.91
N LEU A 194 1.50 -24.18 -6.45
CA LEU A 194 1.00 -24.60 -5.13
C LEU A 194 1.05 -26.13 -4.89
N PRO A 195 0.75 -27.01 -5.86
CA PRO A 195 0.77 -28.45 -5.60
C PRO A 195 2.17 -28.97 -5.32
N SER A 196 3.21 -28.38 -5.92
CA SER A 196 4.58 -28.87 -5.75
C SER A 196 5.17 -28.40 -4.43
N GLN A 197 5.71 -29.31 -3.63
CA GLN A 197 6.28 -28.93 -2.33
C GLN A 197 7.45 -27.95 -2.44
N GLU A 198 8.32 -28.13 -3.44
CA GLU A 198 9.48 -27.29 -3.70
C GLU A 198 9.07 -25.89 -4.21
N PHE A 199 8.09 -25.84 -5.12
CA PHE A 199 7.67 -24.58 -5.73
C PHE A 199 6.55 -23.87 -4.97
N SER A 200 5.97 -24.51 -3.93
CA SER A 200 4.99 -23.87 -3.04
C SER A 200 5.51 -22.60 -2.34
N VAL A 201 6.84 -22.47 -2.22
CA VAL A 201 7.50 -21.26 -1.70
C VAL A 201 7.22 -20.05 -2.59
N MET A 202 7.17 -20.25 -3.92
CA MET A 202 6.85 -19.19 -4.88
C MET A 202 5.43 -18.65 -4.68
N SER A 203 4.44 -19.53 -4.54
CA SER A 203 3.05 -19.14 -4.32
C SER A 203 2.86 -18.45 -2.97
N LYS A 204 3.50 -18.95 -1.91
CA LYS A 204 3.49 -18.31 -0.58
C LYS A 204 4.15 -16.93 -0.63
N GLY A 205 5.27 -16.79 -1.35
CA GLY A 205 5.94 -15.51 -1.57
C GLY A 205 5.07 -14.51 -2.33
N PHE A 206 4.29 -14.96 -3.30
CA PHE A 206 3.32 -14.12 -3.99
C PHE A 206 2.26 -13.56 -3.03
N PHE A 207 1.63 -14.41 -2.20
CA PHE A 207 0.64 -13.93 -1.23
C PHE A 207 1.24 -12.96 -0.20
N LYS A 208 2.47 -13.21 0.26
CA LYS A 208 3.18 -12.27 1.15
C LYS A 208 3.42 -10.91 0.47
N ASN A 209 3.88 -10.92 -0.78
CA ASN A 209 4.09 -9.70 -1.55
C ASN A 209 2.78 -8.96 -1.83
N PHE A 210 1.72 -9.67 -2.18
CA PHE A 210 0.40 -9.07 -2.44
C PHE A 210 -0.21 -8.49 -1.16
N ALA A 211 -0.11 -9.21 -0.03
CA ALA A 211 -0.51 -8.70 1.28
C ALA A 211 0.29 -7.43 1.67
N ALA A 212 1.59 -7.40 1.38
CA ALA A 212 2.42 -6.21 1.60
C ALA A 212 1.93 -5.01 0.76
N LEU A 213 1.57 -5.21 -0.51
CA LEU A 213 0.97 -4.15 -1.34
C LEU A 213 -0.38 -3.68 -0.77
N GLY A 214 -1.21 -4.62 -0.30
CA GLY A 214 -2.45 -4.35 0.45
C GLY A 214 -2.18 -3.41 1.62
N LEU A 215 -1.26 -3.80 2.48
CA LEU A 215 -0.89 -3.08 3.70
C LEU A 215 -0.14 -1.76 3.45
N GLN A 216 0.51 -1.60 2.30
CA GLN A 216 1.21 -0.37 1.93
C GLN A 216 0.27 0.86 2.03
N GLY A 217 -0.98 0.74 1.59
CA GLY A 217 -1.96 1.84 1.72
C GLY A 217 -2.30 2.17 3.16
N THR A 218 -2.38 1.13 4.00
CA THR A 218 -2.55 1.29 5.45
C THR A 218 -1.39 2.08 6.07
N PHE A 219 -0.15 1.79 5.66
CA PHE A 219 1.02 2.56 6.12
C PHE A 219 1.00 4.01 5.65
N ILE A 220 0.58 4.28 4.41
CA ILE A 220 0.41 5.66 3.93
C ILE A 220 -0.61 6.40 4.79
N ALA A 221 -1.77 5.79 5.06
CA ALA A 221 -2.78 6.37 5.94
C ALA A 221 -2.25 6.63 7.36
N LEU A 222 -1.47 5.69 7.90
CA LEU A 222 -0.85 5.82 9.22
C LEU A 222 0.16 6.97 9.27
N VAL A 223 0.98 7.15 8.23
CA VAL A 223 1.87 8.31 8.09
C VAL A 223 1.05 9.60 8.08
N LEU A 224 0.00 9.68 7.26
CA LEU A 224 -0.84 10.89 7.18
C LEU A 224 -1.54 11.24 8.50
N VAL A 225 -1.81 10.26 9.37
CA VAL A 225 -2.43 10.45 10.68
C VAL A 225 -1.43 10.83 11.77
N ILE A 226 -0.29 10.14 11.84
CA ILE A 226 0.68 10.32 12.94
C ILE A 226 1.50 11.60 12.75
N TYR A 227 1.83 11.91 11.50
CA TYR A 227 2.84 12.90 11.17
C TYR A 227 2.46 14.35 11.58
N PRO A 228 1.18 14.79 11.51
CA PRO A 228 0.74 16.06 12.10
C PRO A 228 1.03 16.18 13.61
N THR A 229 0.89 15.08 14.38
CA THR A 229 1.14 15.08 15.82
C THR A 229 2.62 15.20 16.16
N ILE A 230 3.48 14.51 15.39
CA ILE A 230 4.94 14.63 15.53
C ILE A 230 5.37 16.07 15.20
N PHE A 231 4.80 16.64 14.14
CA PHE A 231 5.07 18.01 13.74
C PHE A 231 4.75 19.02 14.82
N HIS A 232 3.59 18.87 15.46
CA HIS A 232 3.18 19.74 16.55
C HIS A 232 4.21 19.76 17.70
N ARG A 233 4.73 18.59 18.09
CA ARG A 233 5.80 18.49 19.11
C ARG A 233 7.10 19.14 18.68
N ILE A 234 7.52 18.96 17.44
CA ILE A 234 8.73 19.61 16.91
C ILE A 234 8.56 21.14 16.90
N MET A 235 7.35 21.63 16.58
CA MET A 235 7.05 23.06 16.60
C MET A 235 7.15 23.67 18.01
N GLU A 236 6.73 22.93 19.05
CA GLU A 236 6.88 23.37 20.45
C GLU A 236 8.37 23.52 20.83
N GLU A 237 9.26 22.66 20.34
CA GLU A 237 10.70 22.66 20.66
C GLU A 237 11.51 23.71 19.89
N VAL A 238 11.18 23.95 18.61
CA VAL A 238 11.94 24.86 17.73
C VAL A 238 11.65 26.35 18.03
N GLY A 239 10.60 26.63 18.82
CA GLY A 239 10.22 27.96 19.27
C GLY A 239 9.31 28.70 18.28
N SER A 240 8.50 29.62 18.81
CA SER A 240 7.46 30.37 18.07
C SER A 240 7.97 31.43 17.09
N GLY A 241 9.29 31.49 16.88
CA GLY A 241 9.89 32.39 15.90
C GLY A 241 9.53 31.99 14.45
N ILE A 242 9.39 32.96 13.56
CA ILE A 242 9.07 32.76 12.14
C ILE A 242 10.05 31.81 11.44
N PHE A 243 11.34 31.93 11.77
CA PHE A 243 12.35 31.04 11.21
C PHE A 243 12.11 29.59 11.66
N GLY A 244 11.67 29.38 12.90
CA GLY A 244 11.29 28.08 13.42
C GLY A 244 10.09 27.48 12.69
N ILE A 245 9.06 28.30 12.45
CA ILE A 245 7.87 27.90 11.68
C ILE A 245 8.24 27.49 10.25
N ILE A 246 9.02 28.31 9.55
CA ILE A 246 9.47 28.04 8.16
C ILE A 246 10.31 26.76 8.11
N LEU A 247 11.27 26.63 9.03
CA LEU A 247 12.17 25.47 9.07
C LEU A 247 11.36 24.21 9.33
N GLY A 248 10.52 24.18 10.35
CA GLY A 248 9.80 22.96 10.65
C GLY A 248 8.75 22.62 9.60
N LEU A 249 8.09 23.59 8.95
CA LEU A 249 7.18 23.28 7.83
C LEU A 249 7.94 22.65 6.65
N THR A 250 9.19 23.09 6.42
CA THR A 250 10.06 22.48 5.41
C THR A 250 10.46 21.06 5.79
N VAL A 251 10.84 20.83 7.06
CA VAL A 251 11.16 19.49 7.59
C VAL A 251 9.95 18.57 7.51
N TYR A 252 8.76 19.08 7.82
CA TYR A 252 7.50 18.36 7.69
C TYR A 252 7.30 17.85 6.26
N MET A 253 7.38 18.73 5.28
CA MET A 253 7.20 18.37 3.86
C MET A 253 8.22 17.33 3.38
N ILE A 254 9.50 17.51 3.72
CA ILE A 254 10.58 16.59 3.30
C ILE A 254 10.36 15.20 3.91
N ALA A 255 10.14 15.12 5.22
CA ALA A 255 10.03 13.82 5.86
C ALA A 255 8.68 13.13 5.59
N LEU A 256 7.57 13.86 5.30
CA LEU A 256 6.38 13.26 4.69
C LEU A 256 6.71 12.53 3.39
N LEU A 257 7.40 13.22 2.47
CA LEU A 257 7.75 12.69 1.17
C LEU A 257 8.64 11.44 1.30
N LEU A 258 9.65 11.49 2.16
CA LEU A 258 10.53 10.35 2.42
C LEU A 258 9.78 9.18 3.07
N SER A 259 8.92 9.45 4.06
CA SER A 259 8.12 8.42 4.71
C SER A 259 7.17 7.73 3.74
N VAL A 260 6.46 8.48 2.90
CA VAL A 260 5.53 7.91 1.91
C VAL A 260 6.26 6.98 0.94
N ASN A 261 7.44 7.35 0.46
CA ASN A 261 8.24 6.49 -0.42
C ASN A 261 8.78 5.24 0.29
N LYS A 262 9.01 5.30 1.60
CA LYS A 262 9.48 4.16 2.41
C LYS A 262 8.37 3.20 2.82
N THR A 263 7.09 3.60 2.76
CA THR A 263 5.95 2.74 3.15
C THR A 263 5.93 1.38 2.43
N LYS A 264 6.34 1.34 1.16
CA LYS A 264 6.46 0.08 0.40
C LYS A 264 7.46 -0.89 1.03
N GLY A 265 8.60 -0.36 1.48
CA GLY A 265 9.63 -1.15 2.18
C GLY A 265 9.12 -1.65 3.53
N TRP A 266 8.49 -0.78 4.33
CA TRP A 266 7.94 -1.17 5.63
C TRP A 266 6.89 -2.29 5.52
N ALA A 267 6.00 -2.19 4.53
CA ALA A 267 4.99 -3.22 4.31
C ALA A 267 5.60 -4.58 3.90
N LYS A 268 6.64 -4.56 3.06
CA LYS A 268 7.38 -5.75 2.67
C LYS A 268 8.11 -6.39 3.85
N THR A 269 8.81 -5.58 4.65
CA THR A 269 9.53 -6.05 5.85
C THR A 269 8.57 -6.70 6.85
N LEU A 270 7.40 -6.11 7.11
CA LEU A 270 6.43 -6.68 8.05
C LEU A 270 5.92 -8.06 7.60
N MET A 271 5.67 -8.23 6.30
CA MET A 271 5.20 -9.49 5.75
C MET A 271 6.32 -10.52 5.54
N SER A 272 7.56 -10.24 5.96
CA SER A 272 8.76 -11.05 5.64
C SER A 272 8.93 -11.31 4.14
N ALA A 273 8.42 -10.38 3.32
CA ALA A 273 8.53 -10.43 1.88
C ALA A 273 9.84 -9.73 1.49
N SER A 274 10.92 -10.51 1.44
CA SER A 274 12.23 -10.04 0.96
C SER A 274 12.19 -9.74 -0.53
#